data_AF-A0ABD0XT59-F1
#
_entry.id   AF-A0ABD0XT59-F1
#
_cell.length_a   1.000
_cell.length_b   1.000
_cell.length_c   1.000
_cell.angle_alpha   90.00
_cell.angle_beta   90.00
_cell.angle_gamma   90.00
#
_symmetry.space_group_name_H-M   'P 1'
#
loop_
_entity.id
_entity.type
_entity.pdbx_description
1 polymer ?
#
loop_
_entity_poly.entity_id
_entity_poly.type
_entity_poly.pdbx_seq_one_letter_code
_entity_poly.pdbx_strand_id
1 'polypeptide(L)'
;ISDLIDRCLEDRLTPFHIEALEFNANIQFITDEAEGDSYLPFVGNGMIGLVISPDSPIYIKSSRTLSLPINWHPIVTVNGGDRSKEAIVTHYLSGVATRYQCIDNGLQVTYHYYAHRTLPYVFVQDIKIVNSNPHPVDFTLSRPKTFESTTRDPQGGIG
;
A
#
# COMPACT_ATOMS: atom_id res chain seq x y z
N ILE A 1 -23.15 6.27 10.78
CA ILE A 1 -21.71 5.94 10.98
C ILE A 1 -21.07 5.46 9.67
N SER A 2 -21.65 4.51 8.91
CA SER A 2 -21.17 4.17 7.54
C SER A 2 -21.02 5.42 6.66
N ASP A 3 -22.08 6.22 6.61
CA ASP A 3 -22.17 7.45 5.81
C ASP A 3 -21.02 8.47 6.02
N LEU A 4 -20.45 8.52 7.24
CA LEU A 4 -19.33 9.43 7.53
C LEU A 4 -18.01 8.95 6.94
N ILE A 5 -17.76 7.64 6.96
CA ILE A 5 -16.56 7.03 6.39
C ILE A 5 -16.64 7.08 4.87
N ASP A 6 -17.83 6.83 4.33
CA ASP A 6 -18.16 6.93 2.91
C ASP A 6 -17.84 8.33 2.37
N ARG A 7 -18.43 9.35 3.00
CA ARG A 7 -18.19 10.74 2.63
C ARG A 7 -16.73 11.16 2.78
N CYS A 8 -16.05 10.72 3.84
CA CYS A 8 -14.63 10.99 4.05
C CYS A 8 -13.78 10.48 2.87
N LEU A 9 -14.10 9.27 2.38
CA LEU A 9 -13.38 8.67 1.26
C LEU A 9 -13.72 9.39 -0.06
N GLU A 10 -15.00 9.67 -0.30
CA GLU A 10 -15.47 10.38 -1.51
C GLU A 10 -14.85 11.78 -1.64
N ASP A 11 -14.83 12.56 -0.55
CA ASP A 11 -14.22 13.91 -0.53
C ASP A 11 -12.74 13.87 -0.94
N ARG A 12 -12.02 12.80 -0.59
CA ARG A 12 -10.59 12.60 -0.92
C ARG A 12 -10.36 12.08 -2.34
N LEU A 13 -11.31 11.32 -2.87
CA LEU A 13 -11.23 10.78 -4.23
C LEU A 13 -11.71 11.78 -5.29
N THR A 14 -12.53 12.76 -4.90
CA THR A 14 -13.09 13.80 -5.79
C THR A 14 -12.08 14.39 -6.77
N PRO A 15 -10.85 14.80 -6.37
CA PRO A 15 -9.87 15.37 -7.29
C PRO A 15 -9.41 14.41 -8.40
N PHE A 16 -9.51 13.09 -8.19
CA PHE A 16 -8.99 12.08 -9.10
C PHE A 16 -10.04 11.52 -10.06
N HIS A 17 -11.33 11.87 -9.92
CA HIS A 17 -12.35 11.41 -10.86
C HIS A 17 -12.12 11.94 -12.28
N ILE A 18 -11.72 13.20 -12.42
CA ILE A 18 -11.37 13.77 -13.73
C ILE A 18 -10.12 13.08 -14.28
N GLU A 19 -9.07 12.93 -13.48
CA GLU A 19 -7.85 12.23 -13.87
C GLU A 19 -8.11 10.77 -14.30
N ALA A 20 -9.06 10.09 -13.64
CA ALA A 20 -9.46 8.74 -14.02
C ALA A 20 -10.23 8.70 -15.35
N LEU A 21 -11.12 9.67 -15.59
CA LEU A 21 -11.82 9.81 -16.87
C LEU A 21 -10.86 10.12 -18.03
N GLU A 22 -9.77 10.84 -17.74
CA GLU A 22 -8.70 11.13 -18.70
C GLU A 22 -7.65 10.02 -18.82
N PHE A 23 -7.83 8.90 -18.11
CA PHE A 23 -6.89 7.76 -18.06
C PHE A 23 -5.50 8.11 -17.51
N ASN A 24 -5.37 9.22 -16.78
CA ASN A 24 -4.15 9.60 -16.06
C ASN A 24 -4.03 8.90 -14.70
N ALA A 25 -5.15 8.41 -14.16
CA ALA A 25 -5.19 7.69 -12.90
C ALA A 25 -6.14 6.48 -12.94
N ASN A 26 -5.93 5.55 -12.02
CA ASN A 26 -6.90 4.50 -11.70
C ASN A 26 -7.27 4.57 -10.22
N ILE A 27 -8.57 4.50 -9.93
CA ILE A 27 -9.11 4.44 -8.57
C ILE A 27 -9.58 3.01 -8.33
N GLN A 28 -9.06 2.37 -7.29
CA GLN A 28 -9.45 1.04 -6.85
C GLN A 28 -9.94 1.10 -5.41
N PHE A 29 -11.15 0.65 -5.15
CA PHE A 29 -11.65 0.49 -3.78
C PHE A 29 -11.12 -0.82 -3.20
N ILE A 30 -10.64 -0.79 -1.96
CA ILE A 30 -10.21 -2.00 -1.26
C ILE A 30 -11.44 -2.56 -0.54
N THR A 31 -11.87 -3.73 -0.98
CA THR A 31 -12.97 -4.49 -0.39
C THR A 31 -12.45 -5.78 0.24
N ASP A 32 -13.11 -6.25 1.30
CA ASP A 32 -12.82 -7.56 1.90
C ASP A 32 -13.18 -8.72 0.94
N GLU A 33 -14.03 -8.44 -0.05
CA GLU A 33 -14.40 -9.36 -1.12
C GLU A 33 -13.35 -9.29 -2.23
N ALA A 34 -12.55 -10.36 -2.36
CA ALA A 34 -11.47 -10.53 -3.33
C ALA A 34 -11.94 -10.66 -4.80
N GLU A 35 -13.22 -10.44 -5.07
CA GLU A 35 -13.86 -10.63 -6.36
C GLU A 35 -14.32 -9.28 -6.91
N GLY A 36 -13.44 -8.58 -7.63
CA GLY A 36 -13.82 -7.28 -8.20
C GLY A 36 -12.92 -6.81 -9.32
N ASP A 37 -11.65 -6.54 -9.04
CA ASP A 37 -10.77 -5.88 -10.01
C ASP A 37 -9.42 -6.58 -10.14
N SER A 38 -9.06 -6.94 -11.37
CA SER A 38 -7.78 -7.59 -11.73
C SER A 38 -6.57 -6.64 -11.68
N TYR A 39 -6.80 -5.38 -11.30
CA TYR A 39 -5.76 -4.38 -11.22
C TYR A 39 -4.97 -4.50 -9.92
N LEU A 40 -3.67 -4.73 -10.04
CA LEU A 40 -2.73 -4.71 -8.93
C LEU A 40 -2.06 -3.33 -8.89
N PRO A 41 -2.34 -2.48 -7.89
CA PRO A 41 -1.69 -1.19 -7.79
C PRO A 41 -0.23 -1.43 -7.43
N PHE A 42 0.70 -0.85 -8.18
CA PHE A 42 2.13 -1.05 -7.96
C PHE A 42 2.91 0.24 -8.22
N VAL A 43 4.11 0.29 -7.63
CA VAL A 43 5.09 1.34 -7.92
C VAL A 43 6.43 0.70 -8.25
N GLY A 44 7.21 1.34 -9.12
CA GLY A 44 8.52 0.84 -9.50
C GLY A 44 9.31 1.85 -10.31
N ASN A 45 10.63 1.67 -10.32
CA ASN A 45 11.58 2.53 -11.04
C ASN A 45 12.47 1.73 -12.01
N GLY A 46 12.09 0.48 -12.31
CA GLY A 46 12.86 -0.43 -13.15
C GLY A 46 14.01 -1.16 -12.46
N MET A 47 14.39 -0.77 -11.23
CA MET A 47 15.35 -1.49 -10.38
C MET A 47 14.66 -2.19 -9.23
N ILE A 48 13.68 -1.52 -8.61
CA ILE A 48 12.79 -2.08 -7.61
C ILE A 48 11.33 -1.90 -8.06
N GLY A 49 10.48 -2.82 -7.62
CA GLY A 49 9.04 -2.75 -7.79
C GLY A 49 8.33 -3.42 -6.62
N LEU A 50 7.13 -2.94 -6.30
CA LEU A 50 6.33 -3.48 -5.21
C LEU A 50 4.84 -3.22 -5.48
N VAL A 51 4.01 -4.21 -5.16
CA VAL A 51 2.55 -4.06 -5.19
C VAL A 51 2.12 -3.38 -3.89
N ILE A 52 1.16 -2.47 -3.96
CA ILE A 52 0.63 -1.74 -2.80
C ILE A 52 -0.31 -2.67 -2.03
N SER A 53 0.28 -3.62 -1.30
CA SER A 53 -0.38 -4.53 -0.37
C SER A 53 0.51 -4.72 0.86
N PRO A 54 -0.04 -4.78 2.09
CA PRO A 54 0.77 -4.88 3.31
C PRO A 54 1.79 -6.03 3.28
N ASP A 55 1.40 -7.17 2.72
CA ASP A 55 2.15 -8.41 2.59
C ASP A 55 2.96 -8.51 1.28
N SER A 56 3.04 -7.44 0.48
CA SER A 56 3.79 -7.48 -0.77
C SER A 56 5.30 -7.52 -0.54
N PRO A 57 6.04 -8.48 -1.12
CA PRO A 57 7.49 -8.46 -1.11
C PRO A 57 8.02 -7.35 -2.04
N ILE A 58 9.25 -6.91 -1.80
CA ILE A 58 9.95 -6.08 -2.79
C ILE A 58 10.50 -6.98 -3.89
N TYR A 59 10.24 -6.60 -5.13
CA TYR A 59 10.84 -7.21 -6.31
C TYR A 59 12.04 -6.40 -6.76
N ILE A 60 13.18 -7.05 -6.94
CA ILE A 60 14.38 -6.42 -7.51
C ILE A 60 14.69 -6.95 -8.91
N LYS A 61 15.21 -6.08 -9.77
CA LYS A 61 15.67 -6.46 -11.10
C LYS A 61 16.92 -7.35 -10.99
N SER A 62 16.83 -8.56 -11.55
CA SER A 62 17.97 -9.45 -11.76
C SER A 62 18.48 -9.39 -13.21
N SER A 63 19.79 -9.49 -13.39
CA SER A 63 20.53 -9.15 -14.62
C SER A 63 20.04 -9.81 -15.92
N ARG A 64 19.45 -11.02 -15.87
CA ARG A 64 19.01 -11.79 -17.05
C ARG A 64 17.51 -12.09 -17.13
N THR A 65 16.69 -11.42 -16.33
CA THR A 65 15.21 -11.54 -16.26
C THR A 65 14.70 -12.70 -15.40
N LEU A 66 14.30 -12.34 -14.18
CA LEU A 66 13.01 -12.53 -13.54
C LEU A 66 13.09 -11.61 -12.32
N SER A 67 12.05 -10.84 -12.01
CA SER A 67 12.05 -10.04 -10.79
C SER A 67 12.23 -10.96 -9.59
N LEU A 68 13.31 -10.77 -8.81
CA LEU A 68 13.58 -11.61 -7.65
C LEU A 68 12.79 -11.05 -6.46
N PRO A 69 11.85 -11.81 -5.86
CA PRO A 69 11.20 -11.39 -4.64
C PRO A 69 12.23 -11.44 -3.50
N ILE A 70 12.40 -10.32 -2.82
CA ILE A 70 13.00 -10.25 -1.50
C ILE A 70 11.84 -10.38 -0.54
N ASN A 71 11.84 -11.42 0.31
CA ASN A 71 10.80 -11.69 1.33
C ASN A 71 10.82 -10.67 2.48
N TRP A 72 11.10 -9.41 2.17
CA TRP A 72 11.01 -8.27 3.06
C TRP A 72 9.78 -7.45 2.64
N HIS A 73 8.87 -7.24 3.59
CA HIS A 73 7.59 -6.55 3.38
C HIS A 73 7.69 -5.16 4.01
N PRO A 74 7.95 -4.09 3.22
CA PRO A 74 8.30 -2.78 3.76
C PRO A 74 7.09 -1.94 4.17
N ILE A 75 5.89 -2.27 3.68
CA ILE A 75 4.70 -1.44 3.86
C ILE A 75 4.28 -1.44 5.33
N VAL A 76 4.24 -0.24 5.90
CA VAL A 76 3.68 0.03 7.23
C VAL A 76 2.18 0.37 7.08
N THR A 77 1.35 -0.16 7.97
CA THR A 77 -0.09 0.08 8.03
C THR A 77 -0.47 0.74 9.34
N VAL A 78 -1.49 1.61 9.30
CA VAL A 78 -2.13 2.20 10.48
C VAL A 78 -3.38 1.39 10.82
N ASN A 79 -3.50 0.99 12.08
CA ASN A 79 -4.70 0.38 12.64
C ASN A 79 -5.20 1.23 13.81
N GLY A 80 -6.49 1.55 13.88
CA GLY A 80 -7.00 2.43 14.94
C GLY A 80 -8.48 2.32 15.29
N GLY A 81 -9.27 1.50 14.61
CA GLY A 81 -10.71 1.36 14.87
C GLY A 81 -11.26 0.04 14.36
N ASP A 82 -12.56 -0.16 14.50
CA ASP A 82 -13.22 -1.43 14.16
C ASP A 82 -13.57 -1.51 12.68
N ARG A 83 -13.88 -0.37 12.07
CA ARG A 83 -14.25 -0.30 10.65
C ARG A 83 -13.44 0.77 9.93
N SER A 84 -13.07 0.45 8.71
CA SER A 84 -12.45 1.40 7.80
C SER A 84 -12.91 1.16 6.37
N LYS A 85 -12.85 2.21 5.55
CA LYS A 85 -12.92 2.08 4.09
C LYS A 85 -11.66 2.65 3.48
N GLU A 86 -11.22 2.00 2.41
CA GLU A 86 -9.99 2.35 1.76
C GLU A 86 -10.12 2.37 0.24
N ALA A 87 -9.31 3.21 -0.38
CA ALA A 87 -9.14 3.21 -1.82
C ALA A 87 -7.68 3.54 -2.16
N ILE A 88 -7.21 2.99 -3.27
CA ILE A 88 -5.89 3.27 -3.83
C ILE A 88 -6.08 3.99 -5.15
N VAL A 89 -5.42 5.13 -5.28
CA VAL A 89 -5.31 5.88 -6.52
C VAL A 89 -3.91 5.71 -7.09
N THR A 90 -3.77 5.04 -8.23
CA THR A 90 -2.51 5.01 -8.96
C THR A 90 -2.51 6.11 -9.99
N HIS A 91 -1.67 7.13 -9.80
CA HIS A 91 -1.54 8.24 -10.76
C HIS A 91 -0.35 7.99 -11.69
N TYR A 92 -0.63 7.69 -12.95
CA TYR A 92 0.35 7.17 -13.91
C TYR A 92 1.41 8.21 -14.31
N LEU A 93 1.01 9.48 -14.42
CA LEU A 93 1.92 10.56 -14.85
C LEU A 93 2.99 10.87 -13.79
N SER A 94 2.60 10.84 -12.51
CA SER A 94 3.55 11.04 -11.40
C SER A 94 4.29 9.76 -11.05
N GLY A 95 3.69 8.58 -11.30
CA GLY A 95 4.21 7.29 -10.84
C GLY A 95 4.06 7.11 -9.33
N VAL A 96 3.09 7.80 -8.71
CA VAL A 96 2.79 7.74 -7.28
C VAL A 96 1.48 6.99 -7.10
N ALA A 97 1.48 6.01 -6.19
CA ALA A 97 0.24 5.40 -5.71
C ALA A 97 -0.14 6.04 -4.36
N THR A 98 -1.41 6.42 -4.22
CA THR A 98 -1.94 7.05 -3.01
C THR A 98 -3.01 6.18 -2.40
N ARG A 99 -2.82 5.70 -1.18
CA ARG A 99 -3.88 5.01 -0.43
C ARG A 99 -4.57 5.99 0.51
N TYR A 100 -5.88 6.03 0.46
CA TYR A 100 -6.71 6.72 1.43
C TYR A 100 -7.39 5.69 2.32
N GLN A 101 -7.38 5.92 3.62
CA GLN A 101 -8.06 5.10 4.61
C GLN A 101 -8.83 6.02 5.55
N CYS A 102 -10.14 5.84 5.61
CA CYS A 102 -11.03 6.54 6.54
C CYS A 102 -11.51 5.54 7.59
N ILE A 103 -11.31 5.85 8.87
CA ILE A 103 -11.62 4.97 10.01
C ILE A 103 -12.80 5.55 10.79
N ASP A 104 -13.66 4.67 11.31
CA ASP A 104 -14.93 5.05 11.94
C ASP A 104 -14.80 5.91 13.21
N ASN A 105 -13.63 5.92 13.84
CA ASN A 105 -13.29 6.76 14.98
C ASN A 105 -12.91 8.22 14.63
N GLY A 106 -12.88 8.58 13.34
CA GLY A 106 -12.54 9.92 12.85
C GLY A 106 -11.08 10.10 12.42
N LEU A 107 -10.26 9.05 12.47
CA LEU A 107 -8.93 9.06 11.87
C LEU A 107 -9.03 8.98 10.35
N GLN A 108 -8.21 9.80 9.70
CA GLN A 108 -8.02 9.78 8.26
C GLN A 108 -6.55 9.60 7.96
N VAL A 109 -6.22 8.60 7.15
CA VAL A 109 -4.84 8.28 6.80
C VAL A 109 -4.65 8.43 5.30
N THR A 110 -3.58 9.11 4.92
CA THR A 110 -3.10 9.17 3.54
C THR A 110 -1.73 8.51 3.50
N TYR A 111 -1.54 7.62 2.53
CA TYR A 111 -0.27 7.01 2.24
C TYR A 111 0.15 7.43 0.83
N HIS A 112 1.38 7.90 0.65
CA HIS A 112 1.99 8.04 -0.67
C HIS A 112 3.08 7.00 -0.84
N TYR A 113 3.06 6.30 -1.96
CA TYR A 113 4.03 5.28 -2.31
C TYR A 113 4.69 5.67 -3.62
N TYR A 114 6.02 5.62 -3.67
CA TYR A 114 6.76 5.74 -4.92
C TYR A 114 8.13 5.10 -4.83
N ALA A 115 8.62 4.60 -5.95
CA ALA A 115 10.03 4.24 -6.10
C ALA A 115 10.79 5.47 -6.62
N HIS A 116 11.87 5.84 -5.94
CA HIS A 116 12.61 7.05 -6.27
C HIS A 116 13.24 6.93 -7.67
N ARG A 117 13.03 7.93 -8.54
CA ARG A 117 13.48 7.87 -9.95
C ARG A 117 15.00 7.98 -10.09
N THR A 118 15.66 8.81 -9.28
CA THR A 118 17.13 9.03 -9.34
C THR A 118 17.93 8.22 -8.31
N LEU A 119 17.25 7.62 -7.33
CA LEU A 119 17.88 6.81 -6.29
C LEU A 119 17.35 5.38 -6.46
N PRO A 120 18.02 4.54 -7.28
CA PRO A 120 17.44 3.32 -7.83
C PRO A 120 17.00 2.29 -6.77
N TYR A 121 17.60 2.35 -5.57
CA TYR A 121 17.36 1.40 -4.49
C TYR A 121 16.45 1.94 -3.38
N VAL A 122 15.78 3.07 -3.62
CA VAL A 122 14.96 3.75 -2.61
C VAL A 122 13.48 3.61 -2.94
N PHE A 123 12.75 2.95 -2.05
CA PHE A 123 11.30 2.99 -1.96
C PHE A 123 10.90 3.95 -0.85
N VAL A 124 9.90 4.78 -1.11
CA VAL A 124 9.39 5.75 -0.14
C VAL A 124 7.92 5.45 0.16
N GLN A 125 7.60 5.44 1.44
CA GLN A 125 6.25 5.45 1.97
C GLN A 125 6.10 6.65 2.91
N ASP A 126 5.28 7.62 2.52
CA ASP A 126 4.92 8.75 3.37
C ASP A 126 3.53 8.51 3.96
N ILE A 127 3.40 8.61 5.29
CA ILE A 127 2.13 8.39 6.01
C ILE A 127 1.72 9.69 6.69
N LYS A 128 0.56 10.22 6.31
CA LYS A 128 -0.07 11.38 6.96
C LYS A 128 -1.32 10.93 7.69
N ILE A 129 -1.38 11.19 8.99
CA ILE A 129 -2.51 10.84 9.85
C ILE A 129 -3.15 12.14 10.33
N VAL A 130 -4.47 12.24 10.20
CA VAL A 130 -5.27 13.38 10.65
C VAL A 130 -6.37 12.88 11.58
N ASN A 131 -6.40 13.39 12.81
CA ASN A 131 -7.50 13.15 13.74
C ASN A 131 -8.54 14.26 13.59
N SER A 132 -9.74 13.90 13.13
CA SER A 132 -10.87 14.83 13.04
C SER A 132 -11.80 14.74 14.25
N ASN A 133 -11.53 13.83 15.19
CA ASN A 133 -12.27 13.67 16.43
C ASN A 133 -11.83 14.74 17.45
N PRO A 134 -12.77 15.35 18.20
CA PRO A 134 -12.42 16.28 19.29
C PRO A 134 -11.66 15.60 20.45
N HIS A 135 -11.68 14.27 20.53
CA HIS A 135 -11.01 13.50 21.56
C HIS A 135 -9.72 12.83 21.05
N PRO A 136 -8.75 12.56 21.94
CA PRO A 136 -7.61 11.72 21.61
C PRO A 136 -8.05 10.34 21.11
N VAL A 137 -7.37 9.85 20.07
CA VAL A 137 -7.63 8.56 19.47
C VAL A 137 -6.32 7.78 19.39
N ASP A 138 -6.33 6.57 19.93
CA ASP A 138 -5.17 5.68 19.86
C ASP A 138 -5.12 4.96 18.51
N PHE A 139 -3.92 4.80 17.97
CA PHE A 139 -3.66 4.00 16.78
C PHE A 139 -2.29 3.34 16.88
N THR A 140 -2.12 2.26 16.12
CA THR A 140 -0.87 1.49 16.06
C THR A 140 -0.34 1.47 14.64
N LEU A 141 0.97 1.65 14.51
CA LEU A 141 1.71 1.38 13.28
C LEU A 141 2.20 -0.06 13.31
N SER A 142 1.92 -0.82 12.26
CA SER A 142 2.32 -2.22 12.16
C SER A 142 2.92 -2.52 10.79
N ARG A 143 3.74 -3.56 10.73
CA ARG A 143 4.30 -4.12 9.49
C ARG A 143 4.25 -5.63 9.61
N PRO A 144 3.94 -6.38 8.53
CA PRO A 144 3.99 -7.83 8.59
C PRO A 144 5.36 -8.32 9.05
N LYS A 145 5.36 -9.33 9.91
CA LYS A 145 6.60 -9.96 10.35
C LYS A 145 7.23 -10.68 9.15
N THR A 146 8.49 -10.40 8.87
CA THR A 146 9.29 -11.16 7.92
C THR A 146 9.32 -12.61 8.39
N PHE A 147 8.84 -13.55 7.58
CA PHE A 147 9.01 -14.97 7.88
C PHE A 147 10.50 -15.29 7.72
N GLU A 148 11.18 -15.62 8.81
CA GLU A 148 12.53 -16.19 8.74
C GLU A 148 12.44 -17.49 7.93
N SER A 149 13.22 -17.59 6.85
CA SER A 149 13.42 -18.88 6.21
C SER A 149 14.03 -19.79 7.27
N THR A 150 13.29 -20.81 7.71
CA THR A 150 13.88 -21.92 8.42
C THR A 150 14.94 -22.49 7.49
N THR A 151 16.21 -22.19 7.73
CA THR A 151 17.31 -22.94 7.15
C THR A 151 17.06 -24.38 7.57
N ARG A 152 16.62 -25.22 6.62
CA ARG A 152 16.76 -26.65 6.77
C ARG A 152 18.26 -26.88 6.84
N ASP A 153 18.78 -27.10 8.04
CA ASP A 153 20.08 -27.71 8.21
C ASP A 153 20.14 -28.95 7.30
N PRO A 154 21.16 -29.10 6.45
CA PRO A 154 21.43 -30.38 5.82
C PRO A 154 21.97 -31.31 6.92
N GLN A 155 21.07 -31.90 7.72
CA GLN A 155 21.44 -33.06 8.52
C GLN A 155 21.59 -34.27 7.59
N GLY A 156 22.81 -34.79 7.52
CA GLY A 156 23.05 -36.20 7.25
C GLY A 156 23.74 -36.50 5.93
N GLY A 157 25.04 -36.22 5.87
CA GLY A 157 25.94 -37.03 5.07
C GLY A 157 26.18 -38.39 5.74
N ILE A 158 26.02 -39.45 4.93
CA ILE A 158 26.72 -40.74 4.93
C ILE A 158 26.62 -41.63 6.18
N GLY A 159 25.97 -42.78 5.99
CA GLY A 159 26.08 -44.02 6.76
C GLY A 159 25.47 -45.16 5.99
#